data_AF-A0A534B9C8-F1
#
_entry.id   AF-A0A534B9C8-F1
#
_cell.length_a   1.000
_cell.length_b   1.000
_cell.length_c   1.000
_cell.angle_alpha   90.00
_cell.angle_beta   90.00
_cell.angle_gamma   90.00
#
_symmetry.space_group_name_H-M   'P 1'
#
loop_
_entity.id
_entity.type
_entity.pdbx_description
1 polymer ?
#
loop_
_entity_poly.entity_id
_entity_poly.type
_entity_poly.pdbx_seq_one_letter_code
_entity_poly.pdbx_strand_id
1 'polypeptide(L)'
;AKTRTRLSYKEERELAALPEEIESLEREQTELTARMSEPDYHRLEGERLRGDRKRLAELEELLLEKFARWESLEEQRARST
;
A
#
# COMPACT_ATOMS: atom_id res chain seq x y z
N ALA A 1 17.40 29.92 -5.56
CA ALA A 1 16.53 29.48 -4.46
C ALA A 1 15.37 28.69 -5.07
N LYS A 2 15.18 27.42 -4.69
CA LYS A 2 14.06 26.59 -5.19
C LYS A 2 12.84 26.99 -4.37
N THR A 3 11.88 27.67 -5.01
CA THR A 3 10.62 28.11 -4.38
C THR A 3 9.92 26.91 -3.74
N ARG A 4 9.44 27.08 -2.50
CA ARG A 4 8.57 26.11 -1.80
C ARG A 4 7.29 25.96 -2.60
N THR A 5 7.19 24.94 -3.44
CA THR A 5 6.00 24.70 -4.26
C THR A 5 4.94 24.05 -3.41
N ARG A 6 3.83 24.78 -3.16
CA ARG A 6 2.65 24.24 -2.50
C ARG A 6 2.11 23.04 -3.27
N LEU A 7 1.57 22.05 -2.56
CA LEU A 7 0.88 20.92 -3.18
C LEU A 7 -0.16 21.43 -4.18
N SER A 8 -0.25 20.75 -5.33
CA SER A 8 -1.34 20.96 -6.26
C SER A 8 -2.64 20.34 -5.71
N TYR A 9 -3.79 20.80 -6.23
CA TYR A 9 -5.10 20.22 -5.88
C TYR A 9 -5.17 18.69 -6.11
N LYS A 10 -4.46 18.19 -7.13
CA LYS A 10 -4.39 16.75 -7.41
C LYS A 10 -3.64 16.01 -6.30
N GLU A 11 -2.52 16.58 -5.85
CA GLU A 11 -1.70 16.02 -4.78
C GLU A 11 -2.36 16.11 -3.41
N GLU A 12 -3.12 17.18 -3.13
CA GLU A 12 -3.92 17.27 -1.91
C GLU A 12 -5.00 16.17 -1.86
N ARG A 13 -5.68 15.92 -2.98
CA ARG A 13 -6.66 14.83 -3.08
C ARG A 13 -6.02 13.45 -2.97
N GLU A 14 -4.86 13.27 -3.60
CA GLU A 14 -4.09 12.03 -3.50
C GLU A 14 -3.66 11.77 -2.06
N LEU A 15 -3.06 12.77 -1.39
CA LEU A 15 -2.65 12.68 0.01
C LEU A 15 -3.83 12.31 0.93
N ALA A 16 -5.01 12.86 0.67
CA ALA A 16 -6.22 12.55 1.44
C ALA A 16 -6.74 11.12 1.21
N ALA A 17 -6.50 10.52 0.05
CA ALA A 17 -6.96 9.18 -0.30
C ALA A 17 -5.98 8.07 0.13
N LEU A 18 -4.68 8.36 0.18
CA LEU A 18 -3.63 7.37 0.48
C LEU A 18 -3.84 6.59 1.79
N PRO A 19 -4.28 7.19 2.91
CA PRO A 19 -4.54 6.43 4.13
C PRO A 19 -5.59 5.32 3.94
N GLU A 20 -6.69 5.61 3.26
CA GLU A 20 -7.75 4.62 3.00
C GLU A 20 -7.26 3.51 2.05
N GLU A 21 -6.48 3.88 1.02
CA GLU A 21 -5.86 2.93 0.11
C GLU A 21 -4.89 1.99 0.84
N ILE A 22 -4.03 2.54 1.71
CA ILE A 22 -3.08 1.77 2.52
C ILE A 22 -3.84 0.81 3.43
N GLU A 23 -4.82 1.28 4.20
CA GLU A 23 -5.60 0.43 5.09
C GLU A 23 -6.30 -0.71 4.34
N SER A 24 -6.78 -0.45 3.11
CA SER A 24 -7.38 -1.50 2.28
C SER A 24 -6.38 -2.57 1.88
N LEU A 25 -5.15 -2.19 1.52
CA LEU A 25 -4.08 -3.11 1.17
C LEU A 25 -3.61 -3.91 2.41
N GLU A 26 -3.51 -3.27 3.57
CA GLU A 26 -3.17 -3.93 4.85
C GLU A 26 -4.21 -4.96 5.26
N ARG A 27 -5.51 -4.63 5.11
CA ARG A 27 -6.60 -5.60 5.35
C ARG A 27 -6.48 -6.81 4.44
N GLU A 28 -6.27 -6.58 3.14
CA GLU A 28 -6.11 -7.68 2.18
C GLU A 28 -4.88 -8.56 2.52
N GLN A 29 -3.75 -7.93 2.86
CA GLN A 29 -2.53 -8.63 3.26
C GLN A 29 -2.76 -9.48 4.51
N THR A 30 -3.48 -8.93 5.50
CA THR A 30 -3.81 -9.62 6.75
C THR A 30 -4.72 -10.81 6.50
N GLU A 31 -5.79 -10.64 5.72
CA GLU A 31 -6.74 -11.71 5.38
C GLU A 31 -6.08 -12.82 4.56
N LEU A 32 -5.22 -12.45 3.60
CA LEU A 32 -4.43 -13.40 2.81
C LEU A 32 -3.48 -14.18 3.69
N THR A 33 -2.71 -13.52 4.56
CA THR A 33 -1.75 -14.17 5.45
C THR A 33 -2.44 -15.08 6.48
N ALA A 34 -3.59 -14.66 7.01
CA ALA A 34 -4.41 -15.49 7.87
C ALA A 34 -4.86 -16.77 7.15
N ARG A 35 -5.38 -16.65 5.92
CA ARG A 35 -5.73 -17.81 5.09
C ARG A 35 -4.54 -18.72 4.80
N MET A 36 -3.36 -18.14 4.54
CA MET A 36 -2.14 -18.89 4.28
C MET A 36 -1.62 -19.66 5.51
N SER A 37 -2.07 -19.29 6.70
CA SER A 37 -1.70 -19.91 7.97
C SER A 37 -2.64 -21.04 8.40
N GLU A 38 -3.75 -21.24 7.69
CA GLU A 38 -4.72 -22.31 7.98
C GLU A 38 -4.12 -23.70 7.73
N PRO A 39 -4.42 -24.72 8.56
CA PRO A 39 -3.84 -26.07 8.42
C PRO A 39 -4.07 -26.73 7.05
N ASP A 40 -5.23 -26.45 6.44
CA ASP A 40 -5.60 -26.99 5.12
C ASP A 40 -5.01 -26.20 3.95
N TYR A 41 -4.38 -25.04 4.20
CA TYR A 41 -3.80 -24.20 3.15
C TYR A 41 -2.79 -24.96 2.29
N HIS A 42 -1.91 -25.73 2.92
CA HIS A 42 -0.88 -26.51 2.21
C HIS A 42 -1.44 -27.67 1.37
N ARG A 43 -2.75 -27.97 1.49
CA ARG A 43 -3.45 -28.99 0.69
C ARG A 43 -4.08 -28.41 -0.58
N LEU A 44 -4.05 -27.08 -0.74
CA LEU A 44 -4.58 -26.41 -1.94
C LEU A 44 -3.75 -26.72 -3.19
N GLU A 45 -4.37 -26.54 -4.34
CA GLU A 45 -3.72 -26.74 -5.64
C GLU A 45 -2.52 -25.82 -5.84
N GLY A 46 -1.49 -26.32 -6.54
CA GLY A 46 -0.23 -25.61 -6.72
C GLY A 46 -0.38 -24.24 -7.39
N GLU A 47 -1.33 -24.07 -8.31
CA GLU A 47 -1.64 -22.76 -8.92
C GLU A 47 -2.19 -21.78 -7.89
N ARG A 48 -3.10 -22.22 -7.01
CA ARG A 48 -3.64 -21.38 -5.95
C ARG A 48 -2.57 -20.94 -4.96
N LEU A 49 -1.69 -21.85 -4.55
CA LEU A 49 -0.56 -21.52 -3.68
C LEU A 49 0.42 -20.52 -4.33
N ARG A 50 0.66 -20.64 -5.64
CA ARG A 50 1.49 -19.68 -6.39
C ARG A 50 0.81 -18.32 -6.50
N GLY A 51 -0.49 -18.30 -6.80
CA GLY A 51 -1.30 -17.09 -6.88
C GLY A 51 -1.32 -16.32 -5.56
N ASP A 52 -1.59 -16.99 -4.46
CA ASP A 52 -1.61 -16.39 -3.11
C ASP A 52 -0.23 -15.82 -2.73
N ARG A 53 0.87 -16.54 -3.01
CA ARG A 53 2.24 -16.02 -2.79
C ARG A 53 2.57 -14.80 -3.65
N LYS A 54 2.18 -14.83 -4.94
CA LYS A 54 2.38 -13.70 -5.85
C LYS A 54 1.60 -12.48 -5.37
N ARG A 55 0.35 -12.67 -4.97
CA ARG A 55 -0.49 -11.59 -4.47
C ARG A 55 0.08 -10.98 -3.18
N LEU A 56 0.60 -11.81 -2.28
CA LEU A 56 1.25 -11.32 -1.06
C LEU A 56 2.44 -10.41 -1.37
N ALA A 57 3.32 -10.82 -2.29
CA ALA A 57 4.46 -10.00 -2.72
C ALA A 57 4.01 -8.69 -3.40
N GLU A 58 2.98 -8.74 -4.25
CA GLU A 58 2.40 -7.53 -4.86
C GLU A 58 1.85 -6.56 -3.79
N LEU A 59 1.19 -7.07 -2.75
CA LEU A 59 0.66 -6.24 -1.66
C LEU A 59 1.79 -5.58 -0.86
N GLU A 60 2.87 -6.30 -0.58
CA GLU A 60 4.06 -5.75 0.09
C GLU A 60 4.71 -4.61 -0.72
N GLU A 61 4.88 -4.81 -2.03
CA GLU A 61 5.40 -3.78 -2.94
C GLU A 61 4.48 -2.56 -3.01
N LEU A 62 3.17 -2.77 -3.19
CA LEU A 62 2.19 -1.69 -3.24
C LEU A 62 2.14 -0.89 -1.94
N LEU A 63 2.15 -1.56 -0.77
CA LEU A 63 2.18 -0.87 0.51
C LEU A 63 3.41 0.02 0.64
N LEU A 64 4.59 -0.49 0.30
CA LEU A 64 5.84 0.29 0.33
C LEU A 64 5.75 1.52 -0.58
N GLU A 65 5.26 1.36 -1.81
CA GLU A 65 5.07 2.48 -2.74
C GLU A 65 4.10 3.53 -2.21
N LYS A 66 2.98 3.10 -1.61
CA LYS A 66 1.95 4.00 -1.08
C LYS A 66 2.44 4.76 0.14
N PHE A 67 3.15 4.10 1.06
CA PHE A 67 3.79 4.76 2.19
C PHE A 67 4.83 5.78 1.73
N ALA A 68 5.72 5.40 0.81
CA ALA A 68 6.74 6.33 0.27
C ALA A 68 6.10 7.55 -0.42
N ARG A 69 4.98 7.35 -1.13
CA ARG A 69 4.23 8.46 -1.74
C ARG A 69 3.58 9.35 -0.71
N TRP A 70 2.96 8.77 0.32
CA TRP A 70 2.34 9.51 1.41
C TRP A 70 3.37 10.37 2.16
N GLU A 71 4.51 9.79 2.54
CA GLU A 71 5.60 10.52 3.19
C GLU A 71 6.11 11.68 2.32
N SER A 72 6.33 11.41 1.02
CA SER A 72 6.77 12.44 0.07
C SER A 72 5.80 13.61 -0.02
N LEU A 73 4.48 13.35 0.01
CA LEU A 73 3.45 14.37 -0.05
C LEU A 73 3.31 15.14 1.27
N GLU A 74 3.38 14.47 2.42
CA GLU A 74 3.40 15.14 3.73
C GLU A 74 4.63 16.02 3.90
N GLU A 75 5.81 15.57 3.47
CA GLU A 75 7.01 16.40 3.47
C GLU A 75 6.85 17.65 2.58
N GLN A 76 6.27 17.50 1.40
CA GLN A 76 5.99 18.63 0.51
C GLN A 76 5.00 19.61 1.14
N ARG A 77 3.96 19.11 1.81
CA ARG A 77 2.99 19.92 2.56
C ARG A 77 3.67 20.68 3.71
N ALA A 78 4.49 20.02 4.51
CA ALA A 78 5.25 20.64 5.60
C ALA A 78 6.25 21.68 5.08
N ARG A 79 6.88 21.42 3.92
CA ARG A 79 7.71 22.39 3.19
C ARG A 79 6.92 23.47 2.46
N SER A 80 5.60 23.51 2.55
CA SER A 80 4.77 24.53 1.89
C SER A 80 3.95 25.36 2.86
N THR A 81 3.90 24.94 4.13
CA THR A 81 3.23 25.63 5.24
C THR A 81 4.18 26.61 5.89
#